data_AF-A0A662BEX8-F1
#
_entry.id   AF-A0A662BEX8-F1
#
_cell.length_a   1.000
_cell.length_b   1.000
_cell.length_c   1.000
_cell.angle_alpha   90.00
_cell.angle_beta   90.00
_cell.angle_gamma   90.00
#
_symmetry.space_group_name_H-M   'P 1'
#
loop_
_entity.id
_entity.type
_entity.pdbx_description
1 polymer ?
#
loop_
_entity_poly.entity_id
_entity_poly.type
_entity_poly.pdbx_seq_one_letter_code
_entity_poly.pdbx_strand_id
1 'polypeptide(L)'
;MEQQHHNDDIDLLELFNNMLKSIYYFIDRWYKTMAIITLIGIIIGLGIYIKDSDIYSNKMIGKSRFIDKTLIVELINNLNSIKGNENVFSKTLNVPYKGLKNISQIQADTIENIQNLISIKLMYTDTIDANVFLNGLVNYINNN
;
A
#
# COMPACT_ATOMS: atom_id res chain seq x y z
N MET A 1 -15.07 47.81 -51.01
CA MET A 1 -15.52 47.04 -49.83
C MET A 1 -14.27 46.47 -49.14
N GLU A 2 -13.43 47.32 -48.57
CA GLU A 2 -12.14 46.90 -47.97
C GLU A 2 -11.86 47.56 -46.61
N GLN A 3 -12.87 48.19 -45.98
CA GLN A 3 -12.69 48.86 -44.68
C GLN A 3 -13.22 48.07 -43.48
N GLN A 4 -13.87 46.91 -43.70
CA GLN A 4 -14.35 46.08 -42.59
C GLN A 4 -13.32 45.05 -42.09
N HIS A 5 -12.40 44.58 -42.93
CA HIS A 5 -11.42 43.56 -42.52
C HIS A 5 -10.25 44.08 -41.66
N HIS A 6 -10.00 45.39 -41.61
CA HIS A 6 -8.90 45.93 -40.79
C HIS A 6 -9.29 46.18 -39.32
N ASN A 7 -10.59 46.25 -39.03
CA ASN A 7 -11.09 46.49 -37.66
C ASN A 7 -11.20 45.20 -36.84
N ASP A 8 -11.47 44.05 -37.46
CA ASP A 8 -11.72 42.79 -36.75
C ASP A 8 -10.44 42.17 -36.15
N ASP A 9 -9.29 42.33 -36.82
CA ASP A 9 -8.00 41.80 -36.34
C ASP A 9 -7.46 42.58 -35.13
N ILE A 10 -7.71 43.89 -35.07
CA ILE A 10 -7.34 44.75 -33.94
C ILE A 10 -8.22 44.42 -32.72
N ASP A 11 -9.49 44.09 -32.94
CA ASP A 11 -10.46 43.78 -31.89
C ASP A 11 -10.14 42.45 -31.17
N LEU A 12 -9.71 41.43 -31.92
CA LEU A 12 -9.27 40.15 -31.35
C LEU A 12 -7.97 40.27 -30.54
N LEU A 13 -7.03 41.09 -31.02
CA LEU A 13 -5.76 41.35 -30.32
C LEU A 13 -5.98 42.14 -29.03
N GLU A 14 -6.91 43.09 -29.04
CA GLU A 14 -7.30 43.86 -27.86
C GLU A 14 -8.05 43.00 -26.84
N LEU A 15 -8.96 42.13 -27.29
CA LEU A 15 -9.60 41.11 -26.45
C LEU A 15 -8.57 40.17 -25.81
N PHE A 16 -7.58 39.69 -26.58
CA PHE A 16 -6.53 38.82 -26.06
C PHE A 16 -5.64 39.54 -25.04
N ASN A 17 -5.28 40.80 -25.30
CA ASN A 17 -4.51 41.62 -24.37
C ASN A 17 -5.29 41.91 -23.08
N ASN A 18 -6.59 42.18 -23.18
CA ASN A 18 -7.46 42.38 -22.03
C ASN A 18 -7.65 41.10 -21.20
N MET A 19 -7.73 39.95 -21.86
CA MET A 19 -7.74 38.64 -21.20
C MET A 19 -6.43 38.36 -20.47
N LEU A 20 -5.28 38.59 -21.10
CA LEU A 20 -3.96 38.42 -20.48
C LEU A 20 -3.77 39.35 -19.28
N LYS A 21 -4.21 40.61 -19.37
CA LYS A 21 -4.21 41.54 -18.24
C LYS A 21 -5.10 41.04 -17.11
N SER A 22 -6.30 40.54 -17.41
CA SER A 22 -7.22 39.98 -16.41
C SER A 22 -6.60 38.78 -15.69
N ILE A 23 -5.96 37.87 -16.43
CA ILE A 23 -5.23 36.73 -15.87
C ILE A 23 -4.06 37.23 -15.01
N TYR A 24 -3.31 38.23 -15.47
CA TYR A 24 -2.21 38.82 -14.70
C TYR A 24 -2.70 39.41 -13.38
N TYR A 25 -3.77 40.21 -13.38
CA TYR A 25 -4.36 40.76 -12.16
C TYR A 25 -4.92 39.68 -11.24
N PHE A 26 -5.51 38.63 -11.80
CA PHE A 26 -5.98 37.49 -11.02
C PHE A 26 -4.81 36.78 -10.32
N ILE A 27 -3.73 36.50 -11.06
CA ILE A 27 -2.53 35.87 -10.49
C ILE A 27 -1.89 36.80 -9.47
N ASP A 28 -1.66 38.07 -9.78
CA ASP A 28 -1.04 39.04 -8.87
C ASP A 28 -1.86 39.23 -7.57
N ARG A 29 -3.18 39.18 -7.65
CA ARG A 29 -4.04 39.29 -6.46
C ARG A 29 -4.03 38.02 -5.60
N TRP A 30 -3.96 36.84 -6.23
CA TRP A 30 -4.18 35.56 -5.56
C TRP A 30 -2.94 34.66 -5.47
N TYR A 31 -1.76 35.10 -5.93
CA TYR A 31 -0.56 34.25 -6.01
C TYR A 31 -0.18 33.66 -4.66
N LYS A 32 -0.30 34.43 -3.57
CA LYS A 32 0.01 33.96 -2.21
C LYS A 32 -0.94 32.83 -1.80
N THR A 33 -2.23 32.98 -2.07
CA THR A 33 -3.24 31.96 -1.75
C THR A 33 -3.02 30.71 -2.60
N MET A 34 -2.76 30.86 -3.90
CA MET A 34 -2.43 29.75 -4.79
C MET A 34 -1.16 29.01 -4.35
N ALA A 35 -0.12 29.74 -3.92
CA ALA A 35 1.11 29.17 -3.42
C ALA A 35 0.88 28.35 -2.14
N ILE A 36 0.06 28.85 -1.21
CA ILE A 36 -0.30 28.13 0.03
C ILE A 36 -1.08 26.86 -0.29
N ILE A 37 -2.11 26.94 -1.16
CA ILE A 37 -2.90 25.76 -1.56
C ILE A 37 -2.00 24.71 -2.23
N THR A 38 -1.09 25.15 -3.11
CA THR A 38 -0.14 24.25 -3.78
C THR A 38 0.78 23.57 -2.77
N LEU A 39 1.30 24.32 -1.79
CA LEU A 39 2.19 23.80 -0.77
C LEU A 39 1.48 22.79 0.14
N ILE A 40 0.23 23.06 0.53
CA ILE A 40 -0.63 22.10 1.25
C ILE A 40 -0.86 20.85 0.41
N GLY A 41 -1.18 21.01 -0.88
CA GLY A 41 -1.35 19.90 -1.81
C GLY A 41 -0.11 19.02 -1.93
N ILE A 42 1.08 19.63 -2.00
CA ILE A 42 2.37 18.91 -2.01
C ILE A 42 2.58 18.15 -0.71
N ILE A 43 2.33 18.77 0.46
CA ILE A 43 2.48 18.10 1.76
C ILE A 43 1.53 16.91 1.87
N ILE A 44 0.27 17.06 1.50
CA ILE A 44 -0.72 15.98 1.53
C ILE A 44 -0.32 14.88 0.52
N GLY A 45 0.06 15.26 -0.70
CA GLY A 45 0.51 14.33 -1.73
C GLY A 45 1.72 13.51 -1.30
N LEU A 46 2.72 14.14 -0.69
CA LEU A 46 3.88 13.45 -0.11
C LEU A 46 3.48 12.54 1.06
N GLY A 47 2.56 12.99 1.92
CA GLY A 47 2.04 12.18 3.01
C GLY A 47 1.36 10.91 2.54
N ILE A 48 0.60 10.98 1.45
CA ILE A 48 -0.04 9.82 0.81
C ILE A 48 1.03 8.94 0.14
N TYR A 49 1.92 9.54 -0.65
CA TYR A 49 2.99 8.83 -1.37
C TYR A 49 3.91 8.02 -0.44
N ILE A 50 4.29 8.58 0.71
CA ILE A 50 5.13 7.88 1.70
C ILE A 50 4.35 6.75 2.41
N LYS A 51 3.02 6.89 2.54
CA LYS A 51 2.18 5.92 3.23
C LYS A 51 1.80 4.73 2.35
N ASP A 52 1.78 4.89 1.03
CA ASP A 52 1.60 3.82 0.06
C ASP A 52 2.88 2.96 -0.06
N SER A 53 3.29 2.34 1.05
CA SER A 53 4.17 1.18 0.94
C SER A 53 3.35 0.06 0.30
N ASP A 54 3.79 -0.46 -0.86
CA ASP A 54 3.14 -1.59 -1.52
C ASP A 54 2.99 -2.77 -0.54
N ILE A 55 1.75 -3.08 -0.15
CA ILE A 55 1.45 -4.27 0.65
C ILE A 55 1.15 -5.40 -0.31
N TYR A 56 2.11 -6.29 -0.45
CA TYR A 56 1.95 -7.53 -1.18
C TYR A 56 1.23 -8.56 -0.31
N SER A 57 0.43 -9.42 -0.95
CA SER A 57 -0.23 -10.53 -0.27
C SER A 57 0.03 -11.84 -0.99
N ASN A 58 0.49 -12.83 -0.25
CA ASN A 58 0.60 -14.21 -0.71
C ASN A 58 -0.46 -15.07 0.00
N LYS A 59 -1.19 -15.87 -0.77
CA LYS A 59 -2.18 -16.81 -0.25
C LYS A 59 -1.65 -18.23 -0.45
N MET A 60 -1.39 -18.90 0.67
CA MET A 60 -0.93 -20.28 0.73
C MET A 60 -2.08 -21.18 1.14
N ILE A 61 -2.05 -22.42 0.66
CA ILE A 61 -3.05 -23.43 0.98
C ILE A 61 -2.34 -24.58 1.71
N GLY A 62 -2.77 -24.84 2.95
CA GLY A 62 -2.25 -25.91 3.78
C GLY A 62 -3.24 -27.07 3.88
N LYS A 63 -2.75 -28.30 3.90
CA LYS A 63 -3.54 -29.49 4.19
C LYS A 63 -2.84 -30.33 5.24
N SER A 64 -3.58 -30.71 6.27
CA SER A 64 -3.14 -31.64 7.30
C SER A 64 -3.90 -32.96 7.20
N ARG A 65 -3.24 -34.06 7.54
CA ARG A 65 -3.90 -35.38 7.68
C ARG A 65 -4.16 -35.75 9.13
N PHE A 66 -3.43 -35.14 10.07
CA PHE A 66 -3.34 -35.61 11.46
C PHE A 66 -3.85 -34.57 12.45
N ILE A 67 -3.58 -33.29 12.20
CA ILE A 67 -3.96 -32.17 13.05
C ILE A 67 -5.27 -31.54 12.55
N ASP A 68 -6.19 -31.25 13.47
CA ASP A 68 -7.44 -30.54 13.18
C ASP A 68 -7.18 -29.15 12.58
N LYS A 69 -7.94 -28.77 11.54
CA LYS A 69 -7.78 -27.49 10.86
C LYS A 69 -7.93 -26.28 11.77
N THR A 70 -8.78 -26.38 12.79
CA THR A 70 -9.08 -25.31 13.74
C THR A 70 -7.88 -25.03 14.64
N LEU A 71 -7.22 -26.10 15.11
CA LEU A 71 -5.99 -25.99 15.90
C LEU A 71 -4.86 -25.33 15.09
N ILE A 72 -4.70 -25.71 13.81
CA ILE A 72 -3.68 -25.09 12.96
C ILE A 72 -3.98 -23.60 12.75
N VAL A 73 -5.25 -23.24 12.53
CA VAL A 73 -5.67 -21.84 12.40
C VAL A 73 -5.34 -21.06 13.67
N GLU A 74 -5.63 -21.60 14.85
CA GLU A 74 -5.32 -20.97 16.13
C GLU A 74 -3.80 -20.77 16.33
N LEU A 75 -3.00 -21.81 16.08
CA LEU A 75 -1.54 -21.75 16.15
C LEU A 75 -0.98 -20.64 15.25
N ILE A 76 -1.44 -20.58 14.00
CA ILE A 76 -0.95 -19.57 13.05
C ILE A 76 -1.40 -18.17 13.46
N ASN A 77 -2.65 -18.00 13.90
CA ASN A 77 -3.15 -16.69 14.31
C ASN A 77 -2.47 -16.20 15.59
N ASN A 78 -2.05 -17.10 16.48
CA ASN A 78 -1.27 -16.78 17.68
C ASN A 78 0.11 -16.20 17.34
N LEU A 79 0.68 -16.49 16.16
CA LEU A 79 1.96 -15.90 15.73
C LEU A 79 1.90 -14.37 15.64
N ASN A 80 0.73 -13.77 15.38
CA ASN A 80 0.59 -12.32 15.36
C ASN A 80 0.85 -11.67 16.74
N SER A 81 0.59 -12.40 17.83
CA SER A 81 0.80 -11.89 19.19
C SER A 81 2.29 -11.69 19.52
N ILE A 82 3.15 -12.55 18.97
CA ILE A 82 4.59 -12.53 19.19
C ILE A 82 5.36 -11.77 18.11
N LYS A 83 4.72 -11.44 16.97
CA LYS A 83 5.31 -10.70 15.85
C LYS A 83 5.89 -9.34 16.27
N GLY A 84 5.27 -8.67 17.23
CA GLY A 84 5.77 -7.40 17.78
C GLY A 84 7.15 -7.52 18.47
N ASN A 85 7.58 -8.73 18.82
CA ASN A 85 8.92 -9.02 19.31
C ASN A 85 9.67 -9.86 18.26
N GLU A 86 10.34 -9.16 17.36
CA GLU A 86 10.99 -9.75 16.18
C GLU A 86 12.02 -10.85 16.53
N ASN A 87 12.69 -10.74 17.67
CA ASN A 87 13.64 -11.74 18.16
C ASN A 87 12.94 -13.03 18.60
N VAL A 88 11.82 -12.90 19.32
CA VAL A 88 11.01 -14.06 19.73
C VAL A 88 10.39 -14.70 18.50
N PHE A 89 9.82 -13.90 17.61
CA PHE A 89 9.21 -14.38 16.38
C PHE A 89 10.18 -15.15 15.48
N SER A 90 11.40 -14.64 15.31
CA SER A 90 12.49 -15.31 14.58
C SER A 90 12.88 -16.64 15.20
N LYS A 91 12.97 -16.72 16.53
CA LYS A 91 13.28 -17.96 17.25
C LYS A 91 12.15 -18.97 17.16
N THR A 92 10.90 -18.53 17.31
CA THR A 92 9.71 -19.41 17.26
C THR A 92 9.56 -20.09 15.90
N LEU A 93 9.79 -19.35 14.81
CA LEU A 93 9.74 -19.92 13.45
C LEU A 93 11.05 -20.57 13.01
N ASN A 94 12.14 -20.41 13.79
CA ASN A 94 13.49 -20.80 13.41
C ASN A 94 13.91 -20.24 12.02
N VAL A 95 13.57 -18.97 11.78
CA VAL A 95 13.83 -18.26 10.52
C VAL A 95 14.69 -17.03 10.81
N PRO A 96 15.72 -16.73 9.99
CA PRO A 96 16.54 -15.53 10.18
C PRO A 96 15.70 -14.25 10.20
N TYR A 97 16.00 -13.35 11.12
CA TYR A 97 15.31 -12.06 11.26
C TYR A 97 15.11 -11.31 9.94
N LYS A 98 16.14 -11.30 9.07
CA LYS A 98 16.09 -10.65 7.76
C LYS A 98 14.93 -11.15 6.87
N GLY A 99 14.52 -12.41 7.01
CA GLY A 99 13.41 -13.00 6.27
C GLY A 99 12.02 -12.70 6.85
N LEU A 100 11.94 -12.11 8.05
CA LEU A 100 10.67 -11.85 8.76
C LEU A 100 10.36 -10.36 8.93
N LYS A 101 11.38 -9.50 8.86
CA LYS A 101 11.24 -8.04 9.08
C LYS A 101 10.14 -7.39 8.22
N ASN A 102 9.97 -7.88 6.99
CA ASN A 102 9.03 -7.32 6.03
C ASN A 102 7.62 -7.89 6.15
N ILE A 103 7.39 -8.86 7.05
CA ILE A 103 6.06 -9.44 7.27
C ILE A 103 5.23 -8.41 8.03
N SER A 104 4.09 -8.01 7.45
CA SER A 104 3.12 -7.10 8.06
C SER A 104 2.07 -7.87 8.86
N GLN A 105 1.54 -8.97 8.32
CA GLN A 105 0.48 -9.74 8.96
C GLN A 105 0.48 -11.18 8.48
N ILE A 106 0.10 -12.10 9.36
CA ILE A 106 -0.17 -13.50 9.04
C ILE A 106 -1.62 -13.77 9.45
N GLN A 107 -2.41 -14.41 8.61
CA GLN A 107 -3.77 -14.79 8.97
C GLN A 107 -4.05 -16.18 8.44
N ALA A 108 -4.68 -17.01 9.25
CA ALA A 108 -5.18 -18.30 8.81
C ALA A 108 -6.69 -18.37 8.98
N ASP A 109 -7.33 -18.99 8.01
CA ASP A 109 -8.77 -19.27 8.01
C ASP A 109 -9.03 -20.69 7.54
N THR A 110 -10.11 -21.30 8.05
CA THR A 110 -10.58 -22.58 7.53
C THR A 110 -11.25 -22.40 6.18
N ILE A 111 -11.07 -23.35 5.28
CA ILE A 111 -11.81 -23.38 4.02
C ILE A 111 -13.08 -24.20 4.25
N GLU A 112 -14.23 -23.53 4.26
CA GLU A 112 -15.53 -24.20 4.34
C GLU A 112 -15.72 -25.10 3.10
N ASN A 113 -16.34 -26.26 3.31
CA ASN A 113 -16.56 -27.33 2.31
C ASN A 113 -15.38 -28.23 1.95
N ILE A 114 -14.18 -28.08 2.54
CA ILE A 114 -13.10 -29.06 2.36
C ILE A 114 -12.50 -29.49 3.69
N GLN A 115 -12.50 -30.81 3.95
CA GLN A 115 -11.94 -31.36 5.17
C GLN A 115 -10.42 -31.14 5.23
N ASN A 116 -9.96 -30.69 6.40
CA ASN A 116 -8.57 -30.49 6.77
C ASN A 116 -7.75 -29.55 5.87
N LEU A 117 -8.43 -28.58 5.25
CA LEU A 117 -7.82 -27.56 4.41
C LEU A 117 -7.92 -26.19 5.07
N ILE A 118 -6.80 -25.46 5.02
CA ILE A 118 -6.65 -24.12 5.60
C ILE A 118 -6.08 -23.17 4.54
N SER A 119 -6.47 -21.91 4.63
CA SER A 119 -5.92 -20.82 3.84
C SER A 119 -5.05 -19.98 4.76
N ILE A 120 -3.80 -19.72 4.36
CA ILE A 120 -2.88 -18.86 5.09
C ILE A 120 -2.58 -17.65 4.21
N LYS A 121 -2.94 -16.47 4.68
CA LYS A 121 -2.66 -15.20 4.04
C LYS A 121 -1.48 -14.53 4.73
N LEU A 122 -0.46 -14.21 3.94
CA LEU A 122 0.73 -13.50 4.38
C LEU A 122 0.76 -12.13 3.71
N MET A 123 0.90 -11.06 4.48
CA MET A 123 1.05 -9.69 3.99
C MET A 123 2.46 -9.18 4.27
N TYR A 124 3.07 -8.48 3.32
CA TYR A 124 4.45 -7.98 3.44
C TYR A 124 4.69 -6.72 2.61
N THR A 125 5.68 -5.92 2.97
CA THR A 125 5.89 -4.55 2.41
C THR A 125 7.04 -4.42 1.40
N ASP A 126 7.78 -5.49 1.13
CA ASP A 126 8.94 -5.50 0.22
C ASP A 126 9.15 -6.93 -0.31
N THR A 127 10.34 -7.51 -0.17
CA THR A 127 10.64 -8.88 -0.56
C THR A 127 10.67 -9.80 0.65
N ILE A 128 10.19 -11.03 0.46
CA ILE A 128 10.34 -12.12 1.42
C ILE A 128 10.78 -13.38 0.68
N ASP A 129 11.57 -14.21 1.35
CA ASP A 129 11.74 -15.60 0.92
C ASP A 129 10.59 -16.44 1.46
N ALA A 130 9.58 -16.64 0.61
CA ALA A 130 8.36 -17.36 0.97
C ALA A 130 8.65 -18.82 1.34
N ASN A 131 9.70 -19.43 0.77
CA ASN A 131 10.07 -20.81 1.07
C ASN A 131 10.67 -20.94 2.47
N VAL A 132 11.53 -20.00 2.84
CA VAL A 132 12.11 -19.97 4.20
C VAL A 132 11.00 -19.76 5.24
N PHE A 133 10.07 -18.84 4.98
CA PHE A 133 8.91 -18.63 5.87
C PHE A 133 8.01 -19.86 5.96
N LEU A 134 7.69 -20.50 4.83
CA LEU A 134 6.90 -21.75 4.77
C LEU A 134 7.54 -22.86 5.59
N ASN A 135 8.85 -23.07 5.42
CA ASN A 135 9.58 -24.09 6.17
C ASN A 135 9.55 -23.81 7.68
N GLY A 136 9.69 -22.54 8.08
CA GLY A 136 9.56 -22.13 9.48
C GLY A 136 8.16 -22.39 10.04
N LEU A 137 7.11 -22.08 9.28
CA LEU A 137 5.71 -22.35 9.62
C LEU A 137 5.45 -23.85 9.81
N VAL A 138 5.93 -24.68 8.89
CA VAL A 138 5.79 -26.14 8.97
C VAL A 138 6.51 -26.68 10.21
N ASN A 139 7.73 -26.20 10.47
CA ASN A 139 8.47 -26.59 11.67
C ASN A 139 7.75 -26.17 12.95
N TYR A 140 7.19 -24.96 13.00
CA TYR A 140 6.42 -24.48 14.15
C TYR A 140 5.19 -25.35 14.40
N ILE A 141 4.41 -25.67 13.36
CA ILE A 141 3.22 -26.52 13.46
C ILE A 141 3.59 -27.96 13.86
N ASN A 142 4.71 -28.49 13.39
CA ASN A 142 5.12 -29.86 13.73
C ASN A 142 5.68 -30.00 15.17
N ASN A 143 6.11 -28.91 15.79
CA ASN A 143 6.74 -28.90 17.11
C ASN A 143 5.81 -28.40 18.23
N ASN A 144 4.55 -28.07 17.92
CA ASN A 144 3.51 -27.68 18.89
C ASN A 144 2.28 -28.57 18.73
#